data_AF-A0A946AWK6-F1
#
_entry.id   AF-A0A946AWK6-F1
#
_cell.length_a   1.000
_cell.length_b   1.000
_cell.length_c   1.000
_cell.angle_alpha   90.00
_cell.angle_beta   90.00
_cell.angle_gamma   90.00
#
_symmetry.space_group_name_H-M   'P 1'
#
loop_
_entity.id
_entity.type
_entity.pdbx_description
1 polymer ?
#
loop_
_entity_poly.entity_id
_entity_poly.type
_entity_poly.pdbx_seq_one_letter_code
_entity_poly.pdbx_strand_id
1 'polypeptide(L)'
;MNANNHINPLFNFDNTFSQNLEGFFVNCQPEPASAPKLLQFNHELADELGLDSVALDSKIGLEIFSGNVTPQGSEPLAQGYAGHQFGGFSPQLGDGRAILLG
;
A
#
# COMPACT_ATOMS: atom_id res chain seq x y z
N MET A 1 -13.78 27.16 -18.55
CA MET A 1 -12.50 26.98 -17.83
C MET A 1 -12.82 26.44 -16.45
N ASN A 2 -12.77 25.12 -16.26
CA ASN A 2 -12.82 24.48 -14.94
C ASN A 2 -11.55 23.63 -14.81
N ALA A 3 -10.48 24.24 -14.33
CA ALA A 3 -9.29 23.52 -13.87
C ALA A 3 -9.55 23.17 -12.41
N ASN A 4 -9.80 21.88 -12.11
CA ASN A 4 -9.62 21.21 -10.81
C ASN A 4 -10.23 19.79 -10.87
N ASN A 5 -9.97 19.03 -11.94
CA ASN A 5 -10.17 17.59 -11.90
C ASN A 5 -8.83 17.00 -11.45
N HIS A 6 -8.62 16.93 -10.13
CA HIS A 6 -7.52 16.12 -9.60
C HIS A 6 -7.83 14.68 -9.98
N ILE A 7 -7.14 14.18 -11.01
CA ILE A 7 -7.19 12.78 -11.38
C ILE A 7 -6.58 12.04 -10.19
N ASN A 8 -7.41 11.39 -9.38
CA ASN A 8 -6.90 10.47 -8.36
C ASN A 8 -6.10 9.39 -9.10
N PRO A 9 -4.84 9.12 -8.71
CA PRO A 9 -4.06 8.08 -9.33
C PRO A 9 -4.83 6.76 -9.20
N LEU A 10 -5.12 6.15 -10.33
CA LEU A 10 -6.04 5.02 -10.42
C LEU A 10 -5.22 3.74 -10.33
N PHE A 11 -5.38 3.02 -9.22
CA PHE A 11 -4.83 1.69 -9.06
C PHE A 11 -5.88 0.68 -9.52
N ASN A 12 -5.47 -0.30 -10.34
CA ASN A 12 -6.35 -1.37 -10.78
C ASN A 12 -6.18 -2.60 -9.87
N PHE A 13 -6.59 -2.47 -8.61
CA PHE A 13 -6.48 -3.54 -7.62
C PHE A 13 -7.37 -4.74 -7.97
N ASP A 14 -6.82 -5.93 -7.75
CA ASP A 14 -7.54 -7.19 -7.70
C ASP A 14 -7.15 -7.88 -6.38
N ASN A 15 -7.91 -7.63 -5.32
CA ASN A 15 -7.59 -7.98 -3.93
C ASN A 15 -7.73 -9.49 -3.64
N THR A 16 -7.17 -10.34 -4.49
CA THR A 16 -7.33 -11.80 -4.46
C THR A 16 -6.87 -12.43 -3.15
N PHE A 17 -5.92 -11.83 -2.43
CA PHE A 17 -5.50 -12.30 -1.11
C PHE A 17 -6.63 -12.14 -0.09
N SER A 18 -7.24 -10.95 -0.04
CA SER A 18 -8.40 -10.67 0.82
C SER A 18 -9.57 -11.59 0.49
N GLN A 19 -9.87 -11.75 -0.81
CA GLN A 19 -11.03 -12.49 -1.28
C GLN A 19 -10.94 -14.01 -1.10
N ASN A 20 -9.74 -14.59 -1.24
CA ASN A 20 -9.57 -16.05 -1.33
C ASN A 20 -8.89 -16.67 -0.11
N LEU A 21 -8.23 -15.89 0.75
CA LEU A 21 -7.42 -16.39 1.87
C LEU A 21 -7.90 -15.88 3.22
N GLU A 22 -9.23 -15.88 3.44
CA GLU A 22 -9.81 -15.55 4.73
C GLU A 22 -9.19 -16.41 5.86
N GLY A 23 -8.86 -15.77 6.98
CA GLY A 23 -8.18 -16.39 8.12
C GLY A 23 -6.65 -16.36 8.06
N PHE A 24 -6.04 -15.98 6.93
CA PHE A 24 -4.58 -15.79 6.82
C PHE A 24 -4.12 -14.35 7.04
N PHE A 25 -5.05 -13.43 7.28
CA PHE A 25 -4.78 -12.03 7.50
C PHE A 25 -5.76 -11.42 8.50
N VAL A 26 -5.48 -10.19 8.88
CA VAL A 26 -6.43 -9.29 9.52
C VAL A 26 -6.54 -8.01 8.71
N ASN A 27 -7.75 -7.46 8.61
CA ASN A 27 -7.95 -6.13 8.03
C ASN A 27 -7.18 -5.11 8.88
N CYS A 28 -6.32 -4.31 8.26
CA CYS A 28 -5.44 -3.39 8.96
C CYS A 28 -5.26 -2.12 8.14
N GLN A 29 -5.65 -0.99 8.72
CA GLN A 29 -5.50 0.31 8.07
C GLN A 29 -4.10 0.89 8.35
N PRO A 30 -3.49 1.59 7.38
CA PRO A 30 -2.24 2.30 7.61
C PRO A 30 -2.34 3.33 8.72
N GLU A 31 -1.28 3.45 9.52
CA GLU A 31 -1.14 4.55 10.48
C GLU A 31 -0.57 5.79 9.76
N PRO A 32 -1.25 6.94 9.80
CA PRO A 32 -0.80 8.14 9.09
C PRO A 32 0.53 8.69 9.59
N ALA A 33 1.42 9.06 8.66
CA ALA A 33 2.67 9.72 8.98
C ALA A 33 2.49 11.23 9.24
N SER A 34 3.19 11.73 10.26
CA SER A 34 3.26 13.16 10.56
C SER A 34 4.26 13.88 9.65
N ALA A 35 3.80 14.90 8.93
CA ALA A 35 4.61 15.75 8.05
C ALA A 35 5.52 14.97 7.06
N PRO A 36 4.96 14.07 6.23
CA PRO A 36 5.74 13.26 5.32
C PRO A 36 6.39 14.11 4.22
N LYS A 37 7.52 13.64 3.71
CA LYS A 37 8.22 14.23 2.55
C LYS A 37 8.68 13.12 1.63
N LEU A 38 8.48 13.31 0.34
CA LEU A 38 8.99 12.41 -0.68
C LEU A 38 10.49 12.66 -0.86
N LEU A 39 11.31 11.62 -0.68
CA LEU A 39 12.76 11.72 -0.88
C LEU A 39 13.16 11.33 -2.29
N GLN A 40 12.51 10.29 -2.83
CA GLN A 40 12.74 9.79 -4.17
C GLN A 40 11.50 9.02 -4.63
N PHE A 41 11.16 9.15 -5.90
CA PHE A 41 10.13 8.36 -6.57
C PHE A 41 10.73 7.62 -7.77
N ASN A 42 10.27 6.41 -8.03
CA ASN A 42 10.73 5.61 -9.15
C ASN A 42 9.72 5.72 -10.30
N HIS A 43 9.98 6.66 -11.21
CA HIS A 43 9.12 6.90 -12.37
C HIS A 43 9.08 5.71 -13.33
N GLU A 44 10.24 5.10 -13.60
CA GLU A 44 10.34 3.96 -14.53
C GLU A 44 9.48 2.77 -14.07
N LEU A 45 9.52 2.46 -12.77
CA LEU A 45 8.68 1.39 -12.21
C LEU A 45 7.19 1.74 -12.23
N ALA A 46 6.82 3.00 -11.98
CA ALA A 46 5.42 3.41 -12.05
C ALA A 46 4.87 3.26 -13.48
N ASP A 47 5.65 3.68 -14.48
CA ASP A 47 5.28 3.51 -15.89
C ASP A 47 5.22 2.02 -16.29
N GLU A 48 6.16 1.19 -15.81
CA GLU A 48 6.16 -0.27 -16.04
C GLU A 48 4.91 -0.94 -15.46
N LEU A 49 4.45 -0.50 -14.29
CA LEU A 49 3.23 -0.98 -13.64
C LEU A 49 1.95 -0.40 -14.27
N GLY A 50 2.06 0.44 -15.30
CA GLY A 50 0.92 1.09 -15.96
C GLY A 50 0.24 2.16 -15.10
N LEU A 51 0.95 2.72 -14.13
CA LEU A 51 0.47 3.77 -13.23
C LEU A 51 0.81 5.16 -13.77
N ASP A 52 0.02 6.17 -13.38
CA ASP A 52 0.31 7.56 -13.69
C ASP A 52 1.46 8.07 -12.79
N SER A 53 2.68 8.00 -13.31
CA SER A 53 3.89 8.42 -12.59
C SER A 53 3.90 9.90 -12.24
N VAL A 54 3.25 10.76 -13.02
CA VAL A 54 3.14 12.20 -12.76
C VAL A 54 2.15 12.47 -11.62
N ALA A 55 1.01 11.78 -11.61
CA ALA A 55 0.06 11.89 -10.52
C ALA A 55 0.62 11.31 -9.20
N LEU A 56 1.39 10.23 -9.27
CA LEU A 56 2.00 9.60 -8.10
C LEU A 56 3.23 10.35 -7.56
N ASP A 57 4.00 11.04 -8.40
CA ASP A 57 5.03 12.00 -7.95
C ASP A 57 4.42 13.38 -7.63
N SER A 58 3.38 13.38 -6.80
CA SER A 58 2.70 14.60 -6.37
C SER A 58 2.21 14.49 -4.94
N LYS A 59 1.51 15.52 -4.44
CA LYS A 59 0.97 15.51 -3.07
C LYS A 59 0.04 14.34 -2.81
N ILE A 60 -0.78 13.93 -3.79
CA ILE A 60 -1.72 12.83 -3.59
C ILE A 60 -0.99 11.48 -3.48
N GLY A 61 0.02 11.24 -4.32
CA GLY A 61 0.86 10.04 -4.19
C GLY A 61 1.64 10.01 -2.87
N LEU A 62 2.18 11.15 -2.43
CA LEU A 62 2.81 11.27 -1.11
C LEU A 62 1.82 10.91 0.02
N GLU A 63 0.58 11.38 -0.04
CA GLU A 63 -0.45 11.04 0.95
C GLU A 63 -0.79 9.53 0.93
N ILE A 64 -0.82 8.90 -0.24
CA ILE A 64 -1.04 7.46 -0.39
C ILE A 64 0.12 6.65 0.20
N PHE A 65 1.36 6.92 -0.23
CA PHE A 65 2.53 6.16 0.19
C PHE A 65 2.95 6.39 1.65
N SER A 66 2.43 7.45 2.28
CA SER A 66 2.64 7.72 3.70
C SER A 66 1.52 7.19 4.61
N GLY A 67 0.53 6.48 4.05
CA GLY A 67 -0.60 5.94 4.80
C GLY A 67 -1.63 6.98 5.21
N ASN A 68 -1.52 8.22 4.71
CA ASN A 68 -2.45 9.31 5.04
C ASN A 68 -3.74 9.24 4.22
N VAL A 69 -3.70 8.59 3.06
CA VAL A 69 -4.86 8.32 2.20
C VAL A 69 -4.83 6.87 1.76
N THR A 70 -5.94 6.16 1.90
CA THR A 70 -6.10 4.83 1.30
C THR A 70 -6.55 4.99 -0.15
N PRO A 71 -5.84 4.41 -1.14
CA PRO A 71 -6.21 4.56 -2.54
C PRO A 71 -7.54 3.85 -2.83
N GLN A 72 -8.29 4.36 -3.81
CA GLN A 72 -9.57 3.77 -4.18
C GLN A 72 -9.39 2.32 -4.66
N GLY A 73 -10.28 1.42 -4.21
CA GLY A 73 -10.25 0.00 -4.59
C GLY A 73 -9.33 -0.88 -3.74
N SER A 74 -8.53 -0.29 -2.86
CA SER A 74 -7.64 -0.99 -1.92
C SER A 74 -8.43 -1.68 -0.81
N GLU A 75 -7.98 -2.87 -0.40
CA GLU A 75 -8.44 -3.59 0.80
C GLU A 75 -7.24 -3.87 1.73
N PRO A 76 -6.81 -2.87 2.53
CA PRO A 76 -5.61 -2.98 3.35
C PRO A 76 -5.67 -4.11 4.38
N LEU A 77 -4.63 -4.96 4.40
CA LEU A 77 -4.51 -6.09 5.31
C LEU A 77 -3.08 -6.32 5.80
N ALA A 78 -2.96 -6.99 6.95
CA ALA A 78 -1.69 -7.50 7.48
C ALA A 78 -1.73 -9.03 7.51
N GLN A 79 -0.74 -9.67 6.89
CA GLN A 79 -0.68 -11.13 6.79
C GLN A 79 -0.13 -11.76 8.05
N GLY A 80 -0.66 -12.93 8.42
CA GLY A 80 -0.11 -13.80 9.44
C GLY A 80 0.82 -14.84 8.83
N TYR A 81 2.02 -15.00 9.40
CA TYR A 81 2.96 -16.05 9.01
C TYR A 81 3.82 -16.48 10.20
N ALA A 82 4.60 -17.55 10.04
CA ALA A 82 5.52 -18.08 11.05
C ALA A 82 6.91 -18.28 10.43
N GLY A 83 7.91 -18.63 11.24
CA GLY A 83 9.24 -18.88 10.70
C GLY A 83 10.27 -19.33 11.72
N HIS A 84 11.39 -19.84 11.23
CA HIS A 84 12.54 -20.15 12.07
C HIS A 84 13.46 -18.94 12.14
N GLN A 85 13.73 -18.47 13.36
CA GLN A 85 14.67 -17.38 13.63
C GLN A 85 15.76 -17.88 14.57
N PHE A 86 17.03 -17.67 14.20
CA PHE A 86 18.19 -18.10 15.00
C PHE A 86 18.16 -19.58 15.42
N GLY A 87 17.59 -20.46 14.59
CA GLY A 87 17.49 -21.90 14.85
C GLY A 87 16.29 -22.34 15.70
N GLY A 88 15.50 -21.41 16.24
CA GLY A 88 14.24 -21.71 16.95
C GLY A 88 13.02 -21.46 16.06
N PHE A 89 11.95 -22.23 16.26
CA PHE A 89 10.66 -21.98 15.61
C PHE A 89 9.89 -20.88 16.36
N SER A 90 9.57 -19.79 15.66
CA SER A 90 8.60 -18.79 16.12
C SER A 90 7.23 -19.12 15.51
N PRO A 91 6.24 -19.54 16.32
CA PRO A 91 4.94 -19.97 15.81
C PRO A 91 4.08 -18.81 15.29
N GLN A 92 4.44 -17.56 15.61
CA GLN A 92 3.72 -16.38 15.17
C GLN A 92 4.69 -15.22 14.88
N LEU A 93 4.69 -14.82 13.61
CA LEU A 93 5.24 -13.57 13.09
C LEU A 93 4.07 -12.84 12.41
N GLY A 94 4.31 -12.22 11.26
CA GLY A 94 3.33 -11.46 10.50
C GLY A 94 3.88 -10.11 10.06
N ASP A 95 3.07 -9.40 9.30
CA ASP A 95 3.37 -8.03 8.85
C ASP A 95 3.27 -7.02 10.01
N GLY A 96 4.19 -7.08 10.96
CA GLY A 96 4.15 -6.25 12.17
C GLY A 96 4.46 -4.76 11.97
N ARG A 97 4.81 -4.36 10.74
CA ARG A 97 5.15 -2.98 10.35
C ARG A 97 4.94 -2.71 8.86
N ALA A 98 4.11 -3.52 8.21
CA ALA A 98 3.81 -3.45 6.79
C ALA A 98 2.32 -3.75 6.60
N ILE A 99 1.78 -3.30 5.47
CA ILE A 99 0.40 -3.54 5.08
C ILE A 99 0.39 -3.82 3.58
N LEU A 100 -0.31 -4.87 3.18
CA LEU A 100 -0.66 -5.08 1.78
C LEU A 100 -1.85 -4.17 1.47
N LEU A 101 -1.69 -3.19 0.58
CA LEU A 101 -2.78 -2.30 0.18
C LEU A 101 -3.82 -3.00 -0.70
N GLY A 102 -3.38 -3.91 -1.58
CA GLY A 102 -4.23 -4.64 -2.51
C GLY A 102 -3.41 -5.36 -3.56
#